data_AF-A0A9P7G7G2-F1
#
_entry.id   AF-A0A9P7G7G2-F1
#
_cell.length_a   1.000
_cell.length_b   1.000
_cell.length_c   1.000
_cell.angle_alpha   90.00
_cell.angle_beta   90.00
_cell.angle_gamma   90.00
#
_symmetry.space_group_name_H-M   'P 1'
#
loop_
_entity.id
_entity.type
_entity.pdbx_description
1 polymer ?
#
loop_
_entity_poly.entity_id
_entity_poly.type
_entity_poly.pdbx_seq_one_letter_code
_entity_poly.pdbx_strand_id
1 'polypeptide(L)'
;DIFVKLEIREHFNIPKLHSMVHYVDSIEALGSLDGYNSESPERLHIDFAKEAYRASNKRDYTEQMVMWLQRQEAMWTRGAFCAWVKDQQGLIDGERNNSGSESLSEESESESGAVPIPTPTSSAPLYAIAKKAPFKNVTVQCLTADFGAVDFIPALTTFLRGNIPDINMFPHEFD
;
A
#
# COMPACT_ATOMS: atom_id res chain seq x y z
N ASP A 1 -33.70 -42.62 8.37
CA ASP A 1 -34.91 -43.46 8.20
C ASP A 1 -36.24 -42.82 8.55
N ILE A 2 -36.40 -42.16 9.71
CA ILE A 2 -37.72 -41.59 10.09
C ILE A 2 -38.25 -40.58 9.05
N PHE A 3 -37.38 -39.72 8.50
CA PHE A 3 -37.76 -38.69 7.51
C PHE A 3 -38.17 -39.24 6.15
N VAL A 4 -37.62 -40.39 5.76
CA VAL A 4 -37.99 -41.10 4.52
C VAL A 4 -39.29 -41.86 4.73
N LYS A 5 -39.44 -42.52 5.89
CA LYS A 5 -40.67 -43.24 6.27
C LYS A 5 -41.89 -42.34 6.44
N LEU A 6 -41.67 -41.09 6.83
CA LEU A 6 -42.72 -40.07 6.97
C LEU A 6 -42.95 -39.28 5.66
N GLU A 7 -42.30 -39.65 4.55
CA GLU A 7 -42.37 -38.98 3.24
C GLU A 7 -42.01 -37.48 3.27
N ILE A 8 -41.25 -37.05 4.28
CA ILE A 8 -40.84 -35.64 4.43
C ILE A 8 -39.72 -35.30 3.43
N ARG A 9 -38.81 -36.25 3.17
CA ARG A 9 -37.69 -36.07 2.24
C ARG A 9 -37.11 -37.42 1.81
N GLU A 10 -36.86 -37.58 0.50
CA GLU A 10 -36.33 -38.84 -0.08
C GLU A 10 -34.84 -39.06 0.18
N HIS A 11 -34.03 -37.99 0.17
CA HIS A 11 -32.57 -38.08 0.35
C HIS A 11 -31.97 -36.86 1.05
N PHE A 12 -30.76 -37.01 1.60
CA PHE A 12 -30.00 -35.94 2.27
C PHE A 12 -28.85 -35.38 1.41
N ASN A 13 -29.02 -35.34 0.09
CA ASN A 13 -28.08 -34.73 -0.86
C ASN A 13 -28.07 -33.20 -0.78
N ILE A 14 -27.78 -32.66 0.41
CA ILE A 14 -27.67 -31.23 0.65
C ILE A 14 -26.29 -30.82 0.12
N PRO A 15 -26.19 -29.92 -0.90
CA PRO A 15 -24.92 -29.59 -1.53
C PRO A 15 -23.84 -29.19 -0.52
N LYS A 16 -24.19 -28.38 0.50
CA LYS A 16 -23.27 -27.97 1.56
C LYS A 16 -22.71 -29.14 2.38
N LEU A 17 -23.51 -30.18 2.62
CA LEU A 17 -23.07 -31.37 3.36
C LEU A 17 -22.20 -32.26 2.47
N HIS A 18 -22.58 -32.40 1.19
CA HIS A 18 -21.79 -33.15 0.23
C HIS A 18 -20.41 -32.49 -0.03
N SER A 19 -20.32 -31.16 -0.03
CA SER A 19 -19.06 -30.44 -0.16
C SER A 19 -18.03 -30.83 0.91
N MET A 20 -18.47 -31.17 2.14
CA MET A 20 -17.56 -31.56 3.22
C MET A 20 -16.77 -32.84 2.91
N VAL A 21 -17.32 -33.74 2.09
CA VAL A 21 -16.64 -34.96 1.64
C VAL A 21 -15.37 -34.61 0.85
N HIS A 22 -15.38 -33.48 0.14
CA HIS A 22 -14.27 -33.04 -0.71
C HIS A 22 -13.27 -32.15 0.04
N TYR A 23 -13.49 -31.82 1.31
CA TYR A 23 -12.63 -30.88 2.04
C TYR A 23 -11.23 -31.43 2.27
N VAL A 24 -11.08 -32.71 2.60
CA VAL A 24 -9.75 -33.31 2.82
C VAL A 24 -8.92 -33.25 1.54
N ASP A 25 -9.45 -33.78 0.45
CA ASP A 25 -8.79 -33.76 -0.87
C ASP A 25 -8.48 -32.32 -1.33
N SER A 26 -9.38 -31.38 -1.07
CA SER A 26 -9.18 -29.96 -1.41
C SER A 26 -8.07 -29.32 -0.57
N ILE A 27 -7.98 -29.64 0.73
CA ILE A 27 -6.91 -29.13 1.60
C ILE A 27 -5.56 -29.67 1.16
N GLU A 28 -5.49 -30.96 0.83
CA GLU A 28 -4.25 -31.58 0.37
C GLU A 28 -3.79 -30.99 -0.97
N ALA A 29 -4.72 -30.70 -1.88
CA ALA A 29 -4.41 -30.16 -3.20
C ALA A 29 -4.15 -28.65 -3.22
N LEU A 30 -4.87 -27.88 -2.40
CA LEU A 30 -4.92 -26.41 -2.47
C LEU A 30 -4.28 -25.73 -1.23
N GLY A 31 -4.05 -26.47 -0.15
CA GLY A 31 -3.50 -25.96 1.10
C GLY A 31 -4.57 -25.49 2.10
N SER A 32 -4.19 -24.54 2.95
CA SER A 32 -5.07 -24.00 3.99
C SER A 32 -6.33 -23.34 3.39
N LEU A 33 -7.47 -23.44 4.08
CA LEU A 33 -8.72 -22.78 3.67
C LEU A 33 -8.68 -21.25 3.88
N ASP A 34 -7.60 -20.71 4.41
CA ASP A 34 -7.45 -19.27 4.57
C ASP A 34 -7.46 -18.57 3.20
N GLY A 35 -8.31 -17.56 3.06
CA GLY A 35 -8.53 -16.85 1.78
C GLY A 35 -9.55 -17.45 0.81
N TYR A 36 -10.17 -18.61 1.11
CA TYR A 36 -11.23 -19.20 0.27
C TYR A 36 -12.65 -18.76 0.64
N ASN A 37 -12.81 -17.91 1.66
CA ASN A 37 -14.12 -17.35 2.00
C ASN A 37 -14.55 -16.28 0.98
N SER A 38 -15.85 -16.08 0.81
CA SER A 38 -16.39 -15.01 -0.04
C SER A 38 -16.61 -13.70 0.72
N GLU A 39 -16.36 -13.67 2.03
CA GLU A 39 -16.64 -12.50 2.88
C GLU A 39 -15.82 -11.29 2.45
N SER A 40 -14.51 -11.46 2.26
CA SER A 40 -13.63 -10.37 1.84
C SER A 40 -14.00 -9.79 0.47
N PRO A 41 -14.13 -10.59 -0.62
CA PRO A 41 -14.54 -10.04 -1.91
C PRO A 41 -15.98 -9.49 -1.90
N GLU A 42 -16.91 -10.07 -1.14
CA GLU A 42 -18.27 -9.51 -1.00
C GLU A 42 -18.26 -8.14 -0.33
N ARG A 43 -17.40 -7.93 0.67
CA ARG A 43 -17.22 -6.62 1.31
C ARG A 43 -16.65 -5.61 0.32
N LEU A 44 -15.58 -5.96 -0.39
CA LEU A 44 -14.97 -5.09 -1.39
C LEU A 44 -15.92 -4.78 -2.56
N HIS A 45 -16.83 -5.69 -2.89
CA HIS A 45 -17.83 -5.50 -3.94
C HIS A 45 -18.81 -4.34 -3.62
N ILE A 46 -19.02 -4.02 -2.33
CA ILE A 46 -19.81 -2.84 -1.93
C ILE A 46 -19.08 -1.57 -2.37
N ASP A 47 -17.84 -1.39 -1.94
CA ASP A 47 -17.09 -0.15 -2.14
C ASP A 47 -16.64 0.00 -3.60
N PHE A 48 -16.17 -1.08 -4.24
CA PHE A 48 -15.54 -0.98 -5.56
C PHE A 48 -16.49 -1.17 -6.73
N ALA A 49 -17.59 -1.92 -6.55
CA ALA A 49 -18.54 -2.11 -7.64
C ALA A 49 -19.83 -1.33 -7.42
N LYS A 50 -20.47 -1.44 -6.25
CA LYS A 50 -21.77 -0.77 -6.06
C LYS A 50 -21.62 0.75 -6.07
N GLU A 51 -20.59 1.30 -5.42
CA GLU A 51 -20.36 2.74 -5.46
C GLU A 51 -19.94 3.23 -6.84
N ALA A 52 -19.02 2.53 -7.50
CA ALA A 52 -18.60 2.85 -8.86
C ALA A 52 -19.78 2.81 -9.84
N TYR A 53 -20.64 1.80 -9.75
CA TYR A 53 -21.84 1.69 -10.57
C TYR A 53 -22.83 2.82 -10.26
N ARG A 54 -23.02 3.16 -8.99
CA ARG A 54 -23.88 4.28 -8.55
C ARG A 54 -23.37 5.64 -9.04
N ALA A 55 -22.05 5.81 -9.14
CA ALA A 55 -21.42 7.01 -9.68
C ALA A 55 -21.45 7.08 -11.22
N SER A 56 -21.73 5.96 -11.90
CA SER A 56 -21.83 5.91 -13.36
C SER A 56 -23.20 6.39 -13.87
N ASN A 57 -23.27 6.68 -15.17
CA ASN A 57 -24.55 6.93 -15.85
C ASN A 57 -25.31 5.64 -16.25
N LYS A 58 -24.79 4.46 -15.86
CA LYS A 58 -25.35 3.11 -16.13
C LYS A 58 -25.42 2.69 -17.60
N ARG A 59 -24.80 3.44 -18.51
CA ARG A 59 -24.64 3.09 -19.92
C ARG A 59 -23.15 2.84 -20.18
N ASP A 60 -22.80 1.69 -20.74
CA ASP A 60 -21.39 1.30 -20.94
C ASP A 60 -20.57 1.49 -19.64
N TYR A 61 -21.17 1.03 -18.53
CA TYR A 61 -20.75 1.38 -17.18
C TYR A 61 -19.39 0.79 -16.79
N THR A 62 -18.92 -0.28 -17.45
CA THR A 62 -17.65 -0.93 -17.13
C THR A 62 -16.47 0.03 -17.24
N GLU A 63 -16.36 0.76 -18.35
CA GLU A 63 -15.29 1.74 -18.55
C GLU A 63 -15.36 2.88 -17.53
N GLN A 64 -16.58 3.33 -17.23
CA GLN A 64 -16.82 4.37 -16.23
C GLN A 64 -16.45 3.92 -14.82
N MET A 65 -16.78 2.69 -14.44
CA MET A 65 -16.41 2.10 -13.16
C MET A 65 -14.90 1.95 -13.01
N VAL A 66 -14.22 1.47 -14.05
CA VAL A 66 -12.75 1.37 -14.06
C VAL A 66 -12.11 2.75 -13.90
N MET A 67 -12.57 3.74 -14.67
CA MET A 67 -12.08 5.12 -14.55
C MET A 67 -12.38 5.73 -13.19
N TRP A 68 -13.54 5.42 -12.60
CA TRP A 68 -13.89 5.85 -11.25
C TRP A 68 -12.91 5.25 -10.23
N LEU A 69 -12.62 3.96 -10.28
CA LEU A 69 -11.66 3.30 -9.40
C LEU A 69 -10.26 3.90 -9.51
N GLN A 70 -9.77 4.12 -10.74
CA GLN A 70 -8.47 4.76 -10.98
C GLN A 70 -8.38 6.15 -10.33
N ARG A 71 -9.46 6.93 -10.36
CA ARG A 71 -9.51 8.24 -9.70
C ARG A 71 -9.49 8.09 -8.19
N GLN A 72 -10.21 7.13 -7.62
CA GLN A 72 -10.19 6.87 -6.17
C GLN A 72 -8.78 6.49 -5.71
N GLU A 73 -8.12 5.57 -6.41
CA GLU A 73 -6.72 5.18 -6.12
C GLU A 73 -5.76 6.37 -6.19
N ALA A 74 -5.88 7.22 -7.21
CA ALA A 74 -5.06 8.42 -7.34
C ALA A 74 -5.28 9.40 -6.17
N MET A 75 -6.53 9.58 -5.75
CA MET A 75 -6.88 10.45 -4.61
C MET A 75 -6.37 9.88 -3.29
N TRP A 76 -6.50 8.57 -3.06
CA TRP A 76 -5.94 7.91 -1.87
C TRP A 76 -4.42 8.01 -1.82
N THR A 77 -3.75 7.73 -2.94
CA THR A 77 -2.29 7.83 -3.05
C THR A 77 -1.81 9.25 -2.78
N ARG A 78 -2.49 10.25 -3.36
CA ARG A 78 -2.19 11.66 -3.11
C ARG A 78 -2.45 12.04 -1.66
N GLY A 79 -3.55 11.58 -1.08
CA GLY A 79 -3.89 11.82 0.32
C GLY A 79 -2.84 11.26 1.28
N ALA A 80 -2.40 10.01 1.05
CA ALA A 80 -1.34 9.37 1.81
C ALA A 80 -0.01 10.12 1.69
N PHE A 81 0.36 10.55 0.48
CA PHE A 81 1.55 11.38 0.27
C PHE A 81 1.47 12.71 1.04
N CYS A 82 0.35 13.42 0.95
CA CYS A 82 0.15 14.67 1.69
C CYS A 82 0.23 14.47 3.21
N ALA A 83 -0.29 13.36 3.74
CA ALA A 83 -0.19 13.02 5.15
C ALA A 83 1.27 12.76 5.57
N TRP A 84 2.01 11.99 4.77
CA TRP A 84 3.42 11.73 4.99
C TRP A 84 4.27 13.01 5.00
N VAL A 85 4.06 13.92 4.03
CA VAL A 85 4.79 15.21 4.00
C VAL A 85 4.52 16.04 5.26
N LYS A 86 3.28 16.07 5.76
CA LYS A 86 2.92 16.81 6.98
C LYS A 86 3.60 16.22 8.23
N ASP A 87 3.67 14.90 8.32
CA ASP A 87 4.36 14.21 9.41
C ASP A 87 5.86 14.56 9.43
N GLN A 88 6.51 14.53 8.27
CA GLN A 88 7.92 14.94 8.14
C GLN A 88 8.14 16.42 8.51
N GLN A 89 7.23 17.31 8.13
CA GLN A 89 7.32 18.73 8.50
C GLN A 89 7.12 18.94 10.01
N GLY A 90 6.22 18.18 10.64
CA GLY A 90 6.00 18.19 12.08
C GLY A 90 7.23 17.72 12.88
N LEU A 91 8.00 16.77 12.35
CA LEU A 91 9.27 16.35 12.93
C LEU A 91 10.33 17.46 12.85
N ILE A 92 10.45 18.15 11.70
CA ILE A 92 11.39 19.27 11.51
C ILE A 92 11.05 20.46 12.41
N ASP A 93 9.76 20.78 12.56
CA ASP A 93 9.29 21.87 13.43
C ASP A 93 9.36 21.49 14.92
N GLY A 94 9.24 20.19 15.24
CA GLY A 94 9.47 19.64 16.57
C GLY A 94 10.93 19.70 17.02
N GLU A 95 11.88 19.45 16.11
CA GLU A 95 13.32 19.58 16.39
C GLU A 95 13.76 21.05 16.58
N ARG A 96 13.13 22.01 15.90
CA ARG A 96 13.39 23.45 16.10
C ARG A 96 12.93 23.97 17.45
N ASN A 97 11.89 23.36 18.04
CA ASN A 97 11.32 23.79 19.32
C ASN A 97 11.86 23.00 20.52
N ASN A 98 12.66 21.96 20.31
CA ASN A 98 13.28 21.19 21.40
C ASN A 98 14.69 21.71 21.77
N SER A 99 14.76 23.00 22.08
CA SER A 99 15.82 23.53 22.94
C SER A 99 15.20 23.89 24.29
N GLY A 100 14.99 22.86 25.11
CA GLY A 100 14.63 23.00 26.51
C GLY A 100 13.17 22.69 26.82
N SER A 101 12.88 21.43 27.13
CA SER A 101 12.37 21.04 28.45
C SER A 101 12.03 19.56 28.42
N GLU A 102 12.73 18.77 29.24
CA GLU A 102 12.28 17.44 29.59
C GLU A 102 10.92 17.53 30.30
N SER A 103 9.98 16.66 29.92
CA SER A 103 8.83 16.32 30.76
C SER A 103 8.40 14.90 30.44
N LEU A 104 8.58 14.06 31.46
CA LEU A 104 8.10 12.69 31.59
C LEU A 104 6.56 12.64 31.74
N SER A 105 6.05 11.41 31.79
CA SER A 105 4.69 10.92 32.11
C SER A 105 3.74 10.76 30.91
N GLU A 106 2.92 9.71 30.77
CA GLU A 106 2.63 8.53 31.60
C GLU A 106 1.91 7.50 30.71
N GLU A 107 2.07 6.21 31.01
CA GLU A 107 1.37 5.11 30.35
C GLU A 107 -0.13 5.13 30.68
N SER A 108 -0.97 4.89 29.66
CA SER A 108 -2.36 4.50 29.86
C SER A 108 -2.74 3.41 28.87
N GLU A 109 -2.78 2.17 29.38
CA GLU A 109 -3.32 1.01 28.69
C GLU A 109 -4.82 1.22 28.41
N SER A 110 -5.20 1.02 27.15
CA SER A 110 -6.60 0.80 26.78
C SER A 110 -6.66 -0.36 25.80
N GLU A 111 -7.10 -1.51 26.30
CA GLU A 111 -7.41 -2.69 25.50
C GLU A 111 -8.53 -2.37 24.50
N SER A 112 -8.21 -2.42 23.22
CA SER A 112 -9.18 -2.64 22.14
C SER A 112 -8.49 -3.51 21.09
N GLY A 113 -9.09 -4.68 20.81
CA GLY A 113 -8.56 -5.76 20.00
C GLY A 113 -8.18 -5.38 18.56
N ALA A 114 -6.99 -4.80 18.41
CA ALA A 114 -6.34 -4.56 17.12
C ALA A 114 -5.39 -5.73 16.79
N VAL A 115 -5.51 -6.20 15.56
CA VAL A 115 -4.64 -7.20 14.92
C VAL A 115 -3.17 -6.81 15.08
N PRO A 116 -2.24 -7.74 15.39
CA PRO A 116 -0.83 -7.40 15.59
C PRO A 116 -0.24 -6.78 14.32
N ILE A 117 0.15 -5.51 14.41
CA ILE A 117 0.98 -4.84 13.42
C ILE A 117 2.37 -5.50 13.50
N PRO A 118 2.92 -6.05 12.40
CA PRO A 118 4.28 -6.55 12.41
C PRO A 118 5.23 -5.37 12.67
N THR A 119 5.90 -5.41 13.81
CA THR A 119 7.06 -4.57 14.13
C THR A 119 8.09 -4.69 13.01
N PRO A 120 8.49 -3.59 12.34
CA PRO A 120 9.57 -3.65 11.37
C PRO A 120 10.88 -3.86 12.10
N THR A 121 11.28 -5.13 12.18
CA THR A 121 12.66 -5.51 12.49
C THR A 121 13.55 -4.99 11.37
N SER A 122 14.49 -4.14 11.78
CA SER A 122 15.70 -3.65 11.11
C SER A 122 16.03 -4.17 9.70
N SER A 123 16.39 -3.20 8.84
CA SER A 123 17.03 -3.32 7.51
C SER A 123 16.08 -3.32 6.29
N ALA A 124 15.14 -2.38 6.24
CA ALA A 124 14.59 -1.94 4.96
C ALA A 124 15.50 -0.84 4.36
N PRO A 125 15.75 -0.83 3.04
CA PRO A 125 16.53 0.22 2.40
C PRO A 125 15.87 1.58 2.66
N LEU A 126 16.65 2.56 3.13
CA LEU A 126 16.16 3.90 3.52
C LEU A 126 15.38 4.63 2.42
N TYR A 127 15.50 4.18 1.17
CA TYR A 127 14.78 4.74 0.03
C TYR A 127 14.60 3.67 -1.05
N ALA A 128 13.45 3.70 -1.74
CA ALA A 128 13.19 2.89 -2.92
C ALA A 128 13.35 3.75 -4.18
N ILE A 129 14.21 3.33 -5.11
CA ILE A 129 14.38 4.00 -6.42
C ILE A 129 13.65 3.21 -7.50
N ALA A 130 13.00 3.91 -8.42
CA ALA A 130 12.35 3.30 -9.57
C ALA A 130 13.36 2.50 -10.43
N LYS A 131 13.01 1.26 -10.80
CA LYS A 131 13.85 0.40 -11.66
C LYS A 131 14.13 1.00 -13.04
N LYS A 132 13.27 1.91 -13.51
CA LYS A 132 13.44 2.64 -14.77
C LYS A 132 13.26 4.12 -14.50
N ALA A 133 14.29 4.91 -14.82
CA ALA A 133 14.19 6.37 -14.76
C ALA A 133 13.20 6.85 -15.84
N PRO A 134 12.19 7.66 -15.48
CA PRO A 134 11.22 8.20 -16.44
C PRO A 134 11.85 9.17 -17.44
N PHE A 135 12.95 9.82 -17.05
CA PHE A 135 13.73 10.71 -17.90
C PHE A 135 15.17 10.21 -17.99
N LYS A 136 15.72 10.18 -19.20
CA LYS A 136 17.11 9.76 -19.48
C LYS A 136 17.84 10.93 -20.11
N ASN A 137 19.14 11.08 -19.82
CA ASN A 137 19.99 12.14 -20.37
C ASN A 137 19.46 13.55 -20.05
N VAL A 138 19.05 13.77 -18.80
CA VAL A 138 18.60 15.08 -18.31
C VAL A 138 19.81 15.90 -17.89
N THR A 139 19.90 17.14 -18.39
CA THR A 139 20.99 18.06 -18.02
C THR A 139 20.81 18.58 -16.60
N VAL A 140 21.90 19.01 -15.97
CA VAL A 140 21.87 19.62 -14.63
C VAL A 140 20.96 20.84 -14.58
N GLN A 141 20.92 21.66 -15.64
CA GLN A 141 20.01 22.81 -15.73
C GLN A 141 18.53 22.42 -15.66
N CYS A 142 18.14 21.33 -16.33
CA CYS A 142 16.78 20.81 -16.30
C CYS A 142 16.46 20.21 -14.92
N LEU A 143 17.42 19.54 -14.28
CA LEU A 143 17.28 19.07 -12.89
C LEU A 143 17.00 20.23 -11.93
N THR A 144 17.69 21.36 -12.10
CA THR A 144 17.49 22.55 -11.25
C THR A 144 16.17 23.26 -11.55
N ALA A 145 15.85 23.50 -12.82
CA ALA A 145 14.68 24.28 -13.23
C ALA A 145 13.35 23.52 -13.05
N ASP A 146 13.30 22.25 -13.47
CA ASP A 146 12.04 21.49 -13.55
C ASP A 146 11.81 20.62 -12.30
N PHE A 147 12.89 20.18 -11.65
CA PHE A 147 12.82 19.29 -10.49
C PHE A 147 13.27 19.95 -9.17
N GLY A 148 13.70 21.22 -9.21
CA GLY A 148 14.12 21.97 -8.03
C GLY A 148 15.40 21.42 -7.36
N ALA A 149 16.18 20.61 -8.07
CA ALA A 149 17.39 19.96 -7.54
C ALA A 149 18.59 20.94 -7.55
N VAL A 150 18.49 22.01 -6.77
CA VAL A 150 19.51 23.08 -6.66
C VAL A 150 20.83 22.58 -6.07
N ASP A 151 20.77 21.61 -5.16
CA ASP A 151 21.94 21.07 -4.46
C ASP A 151 22.53 19.82 -5.12
N PHE A 152 22.11 19.50 -6.35
CA PHE A 152 22.55 18.27 -7.04
C PHE A 152 24.07 18.20 -7.21
N ILE A 153 24.70 19.27 -7.69
CA ILE A 153 26.15 19.34 -7.91
C ILE A 153 26.94 19.25 -6.59
N PRO A 154 26.61 20.04 -5.53
CA PRO A 154 27.24 19.90 -4.21
C PRO A 154 27.09 18.50 -3.61
N ALA A 155 25.89 17.91 -3.69
CA ALA A 155 25.60 16.59 -3.15
C ALA A 155 26.37 15.49 -3.90
N LEU A 156 26.36 15.53 -5.24
CA LEU A 156 27.09 14.60 -6.09
C LEU A 156 28.61 14.69 -5.86
N THR A 157 29.14 15.91 -5.75
CA THR A 157 30.57 16.13 -5.46
C THR A 157 30.96 15.55 -4.10
N THR A 158 30.12 15.74 -3.07
CA THR A 158 30.33 15.20 -1.73
C THR A 158 30.30 13.67 -1.75
N PHE A 159 29.33 13.09 -2.47
CA PHE A 159 29.21 11.64 -2.62
C PHE A 159 30.42 11.03 -3.33
N LEU A 160 30.88 11.62 -4.43
CA LEU A 160 32.02 11.13 -5.21
C LEU A 160 33.30 11.17 -4.39
N ARG A 161 33.58 12.28 -3.68
CA ARG A 161 34.75 12.38 -2.79
C ARG A 161 34.73 11.38 -1.64
N GLY A 162 33.55 11.07 -1.11
CA GLY A 162 33.39 10.14 0.02
C GLY A 162 33.47 8.66 -0.37
N ASN A 163 33.02 8.30 -1.57
CA ASN A 163 32.89 6.90 -1.99
C ASN A 163 33.93 6.46 -3.04
N ILE A 164 34.56 7.40 -3.76
CA ILE A 164 35.53 7.10 -4.82
C ILE A 164 36.71 8.08 -4.74
N PRO A 165 37.74 7.77 -3.95
CA PRO A 165 38.83 8.71 -3.64
C PRO A 165 39.73 9.08 -4.82
N ASP A 166 39.77 8.27 -5.89
CA ASP A 166 40.64 8.48 -7.06
C ASP A 166 39.93 9.11 -8.27
N ILE A 167 38.71 9.63 -8.09
CA ILE A 167 37.96 10.25 -9.21
C ILE A 167 38.51 11.66 -9.52
N ASN A 168 38.99 11.83 -10.76
CA ASN A 168 39.36 13.12 -11.34
C ASN A 168 38.23 13.70 -12.21
N MET A 169 36.99 13.62 -11.69
CA MET A 169 35.79 14.14 -12.36
C MET A 169 35.17 15.21 -11.46
N PHE A 170 34.99 16.39 -12.01
CA PHE A 170 34.37 17.53 -11.34
C PHE A 170 33.02 17.79 -12.00
N PRO A 171 31.90 17.45 -11.36
CA PRO A 171 30.58 17.70 -11.91
C PRO A 171 30.39 19.20 -12.19
N HIS A 172 29.96 19.54 -13.40
CA HIS A 172 29.73 20.92 -13.83
C HIS A 172 28.23 21.15 -14.12
N GLU A 173 27.80 22.41 -14.04
CA GLU A 173 26.42 22.84 -14.36
C GLU A 173 25.98 22.59 -15.82
N PHE A 174 26.90 22.19 -16.70
CA PHE A 174 26.62 21.94 -18.12
C PHE A 174 26.67 20.45 -18.50
N ASP A 175 26.93 19.58 -17.51
CA ASP A 175 26.80 18.13 -17.66
C ASP A 175 25.33 17.70 -17.71
#